data_AF-A0A947EQZ5-F1
#
_entry.id   AF-A0A947EQZ5-F1
#
_cell.length_a   1.000
_cell.length_b   1.000
_cell.length_c   1.000
_cell.angle_alpha   90.00
_cell.angle_beta   90.00
_cell.angle_gamma   90.00
#
_symmetry.space_group_name_H-M   'P 1'
#
loop_
_entity.id
_entity.type
_entity.pdbx_description
1 polymer ?
#
loop_
_entity_poly.entity_id
_entity_poly.type
_entity_poly.pdbx_seq_one_letter_code
_entity_poly.pdbx_strand_id
1 'polypeptide(L)' 'MLKKDLRTHFLELRKNTSVSTIEDASLTLANKLLAVPIWDHIYYHIFLHSTLKKEIDTGPIITLLRGK' A
#
# COMPACT_ATOMS: atom_id res chain seq x y z
N MET A 1 -19.58 -16.03 4.39
CA MET A 1 -19.47 -14.71 5.06
C MET A 1 -19.99 -13.63 4.12
N LEU A 2 -20.70 -12.62 4.63
CA LEU A 2 -21.17 -11.50 3.79
C LEU A 2 -20.05 -10.46 3.62
N LYS A 3 -20.05 -9.74 2.50
CA LYS A 3 -19.08 -8.68 2.18
C LYS A 3 -19.01 -7.61 3.28
N LYS A 4 -20.14 -7.33 3.94
CA LYS A 4 -20.24 -6.39 5.07
C LYS A 4 -19.41 -6.88 6.26
N ASP A 5 -19.55 -8.15 6.63
CA ASP A 5 -18.87 -8.74 7.79
C ASP A 5 -17.36 -8.73 7.60
N LEU A 6 -16.88 -9.09 6.40
CA LEU A 6 -15.46 -9.08 6.06
C LEU A 6 -14.87 -7.66 6.09
N ARG A 7 -15.59 -6.66 5.58
CA ARG A 7 -15.14 -5.26 5.60
C ARG A 7 -14.94 -4.77 7.03
N THR A 8 -15.89 -5.05 7.92
CA THR A 8 -15.77 -4.69 9.34
C THR A 8 -14.58 -5.40 9.97
N HIS A 9 -14.44 -6.70 9.73
CA HIS A 9 -13.34 -7.50 10.28
C HIS A 9 -11.96 -6.95 9.89
N PHE A 10 -11.69 -6.70 8.60
CA PHE A 10 -10.40 -6.19 8.15
C PHE A 10 -10.16 -4.72 8.50
N LEU A 11 -11.22 -3.94 8.76
CA LEU A 11 -11.08 -2.57 9.25
C LEU A 11 -10.60 -2.58 10.71
N GLU A 12 -11.14 -3.47 11.55
CA GLU A 12 -10.65 -3.66 12.93
C GLU A 12 -9.20 -4.17 12.98
N LEU A 13 -8.83 -5.12 12.10
CA LEU A 13 -7.44 -5.58 12.02
C LEU A 13 -6.47 -4.43 11.69
N ARG A 14 -6.81 -3.57 10.72
CA ARG A 14 -5.98 -2.40 10.39
C ARG A 14 -5.91 -1.39 11.52
N LYS A 15 -7.00 -1.15 12.24
CA LYS A 15 -7.00 -0.26 13.42
C LYS A 15 -5.96 -0.69 14.46
N ASN A 16 -5.67 -1.98 14.57
CA ASN A 16 -4.72 -2.53 15.53
C ASN A 16 -3.27 -2.61 15.00
N THR A 17 -3.01 -2.23 13.75
CA THR A 17 -1.65 -2.21 13.19
C THR A 17 -0.87 -0.99 13.68
N SER A 18 0.42 -1.16 14.03
CA SER A 18 1.29 -0.05 14.42
C SER A 18 1.76 0.75 13.20
N VAL A 19 2.15 2.01 13.44
CA VAL A 19 2.70 2.87 12.39
C VAL A 19 4.01 2.30 11.82
N SER A 20 4.91 1.82 12.68
CA SER A 20 6.18 1.21 12.25
C SER A 20 5.98 0.00 11.34
N THR A 21 5.03 -0.88 11.67
CA THR A 21 4.72 -2.04 10.81
C THR A 21 4.19 -1.61 9.46
N ILE A 22 3.41 -0.52 9.39
CA ILE A 22 2.94 0.02 8.11
C ILE A 22 4.11 0.56 7.30
N GLU A 23 5.01 1.34 7.91
CA GLU A 23 6.19 1.90 7.25
C GLU A 23 7.12 0.79 6.70
N ASP A 24 7.45 -0.22 7.51
CA ASP A 24 8.27 -1.37 7.12
C ASP A 24 7.62 -2.16 5.97
N ALA A 25 6.31 -2.41 6.06
CA ALA A 25 5.55 -3.09 5.02
C ALA A 25 5.49 -2.26 3.73
N SER A 26 5.40 -0.94 3.82
CA SER A 26 5.37 -0.01 2.69
C SER A 26 6.67 -0.07 1.89
N LEU A 27 7.81 -0.01 2.59
CA LEU A 27 9.13 -0.14 1.97
C LEU A 27 9.33 -1.53 1.35
N THR A 28 8.91 -2.58 2.06
CA THR A 28 8.98 -3.96 1.57
C THR A 28 8.14 -4.14 0.29
N LEU A 29 6.95 -3.54 0.23
CA LEU A 29 6.08 -3.60 -0.95
C LEU A 29 6.71 -2.88 -2.15
N ALA A 30 7.29 -1.69 -1.92
CA ALA A 30 7.97 -0.94 -2.97
C ALA A 30 9.15 -1.73 -3.56
N ASN A 31 9.96 -2.36 -2.72
CA ASN A 31 11.06 -3.21 -3.18
C ASN A 31 10.57 -4.43 -3.98
N LYS A 32 9.47 -5.07 -3.55
CA LYS A 32 8.87 -6.19 -4.28
C LYS A 32 8.33 -5.77 -5.65
N LEU A 33 7.85 -4.54 -5.79
CA LEU A 33 7.32 -4.03 -7.06
C LEU A 33 8.38 -4.02 -8.16
N LEU A 34 9.67 -3.85 -7.82
CA LEU A 34 10.78 -3.86 -8.77
C LEU A 34 10.88 -5.17 -9.56
N ALA A 35 10.41 -6.28 -9.00
CA ALA A 35 10.42 -7.59 -9.65
C ALA A 35 9.21 -7.83 -10.58
N VAL A 36 8.21 -6.94 -10.58
CA VAL A 36 6.98 -7.09 -11.35
C VAL A 36 7.16 -6.48 -12.75
N PRO A 37 6.74 -7.15 -13.85
CA PRO A 37 6.92 -6.65 -15.21
C PRO A 37 5.85 -5.59 -15.58
N ILE A 38 5.85 -4.46 -14.88
CA ILE A 38 4.92 -3.35 -15.12
C ILE A 38 5.64 -2.08 -15.61
N TRP A 39 6.97 -2.08 -15.68
CA TRP A 39 7.79 -0.87 -15.87
C TRP A 39 7.78 -0.31 -17.29
N ASP A 40 7.29 -1.08 -18.27
CA ASP A 40 7.22 -0.66 -19.68
C ASP A 40 5.97 0.19 -19.98
N HIS A 41 5.17 0.51 -18.96
CA HIS A 41 3.99 1.37 -19.10
C HIS A 41 4.32 2.84 -18.90
N ILE A 42 3.55 3.69 -19.58
CA ILE A 42 3.72 5.16 -19.57
C ILE A 42 2.86 5.83 -18.49
N TYR A 43 1.71 5.23 -18.15
CA TYR A 43 0.75 5.80 -17.20
C TYR A 43 0.46 4.84 -16.06
N TYR A 44 0.50 5.37 -14.84
CA TYR A 44 0.19 4.63 -13.62
C TYR A 44 -0.85 5.39 -12.81
N HIS A 45 -1.82 4.65 -12.26
CA HIS A 45 -2.78 5.17 -11.31
C HIS A 45 -2.42 4.67 -9.91
N ILE A 46 -2.15 5.59 -9.00
CA ILE A 46 -1.83 5.28 -7.60
C ILE A 46 -2.66 6.17 -6.68
N PHE A 47 -3.12 5.62 -5.57
CA PHE A 47 -3.84 6.37 -4.56
C PHE A 47 -2.86 7.04 -3.58
N LEU A 48 -3.30 8.12 -2.95
CA LEU A 48 -2.59 8.71 -1.82
C LEU A 48 -3.02 7.99 -0.55
N HIS A 49 -2.04 7.52 0.23
CA HIS A 49 -2.32 6.78 1.46
C HIS A 49 -3.09 7.63 2.48
N SER A 50 -4.04 7.01 3.19
CA SER A 50 -4.72 7.64 4.32
C SER A 50 -4.18 7.12 5.65
N THR A 51 -3.49 7.99 6.40
CA THR A 51 -2.99 7.69 7.77
C THR A 51 -4.14 7.35 8.74
N LEU A 52 -5.28 8.04 8.62
CA LEU A 52 -6.50 7.78 9.41
C LEU A 52 -7.03 6.35 9.24
N LYS A 53 -6.87 5.78 8.05
CA LYS A 53 -7.31 4.41 7.73
C LYS A 53 -6.20 3.38 7.88
N LYS A 54 -5.02 3.79 8.37
CA LYS A 54 -3.84 2.93 8.51
C LYS A 54 -3.54 2.17 7.21
N GLU A 55 -3.60 2.90 6.09
CA GLU A 55 -3.23 2.38 4.77
C GLU A 55 -1.72 2.37 4.59
N ILE A 56 -1.23 1.48 3.72
CA ILE A 56 0.17 1.42 3.31
C ILE A 56 0.57 2.73 2.67
N ASP A 57 1.75 3.24 3.03
CA ASP A 57 2.33 4.43 2.42
C ASP A 57 2.77 4.13 0.98
N THR A 58 2.17 4.85 0.03
CA THR A 58 2.50 4.75 -1.39
C THR A 58 3.64 5.70 -1.81
N GLY A 59 4.15 6.55 -0.92
CA GLY A 59 5.27 7.47 -1.14
C GLY A 59 6.54 6.82 -1.72
N PRO A 60 7.01 5.67 -1.18
CA PRO A 60 8.14 4.93 -1.75
C PRO A 60 7.86 4.46 -3.19
N ILE A 61 6.65 3.98 -3.48
CA ILE A 61 6.25 3.55 -4.83
C ILE A 61 6.23 4.73 -5.80
N ILE A 62 5.68 5.88 -5.38
CA ILE A 62 5.67 7.11 -6.18
C ILE A 62 7.10 7.56 -6.50
N THR A 63 8.01 7.45 -5.53
CA THR A 63 9.44 7.76 -5.71
C THR A 63 10.07 6.83 -6.74
N LEU A 64 9.80 5.53 -6.67
CA LEU A 64 10.29 4.55 -7.65
C LEU A 64 9.78 4.84 -9.07
N LEU A 65 8.48 5.11 -9.22
CA LEU A 65 7.87 5.43 -10.52
C LEU A 65 8.38 6.74 -11.15
N ARG A 66 8.96 7.64 -10.35
CA ARG A 66 9.58 8.89 -10.85
C ARG A 66 11.05 8.71 -11.24
N GLY A 67 11.73 7.74 -10.64
CA GLY A 67 13.15 7.48 -10.87
C GLY A 67 13.45 6.48 -11.98
N LYS A 68 12.45 5.66 -12.36
CA LYS A 68 12.44 4.77 -13.52
C LYS A 68 11.84 5.50 -14.72
#